data_AF-A0A6G7PDK7-F1
#
_entry.id   AF-A0A6G7PDK7-F1
#
_cell.length_a   1.000
_cell.length_b   1.000
_cell.length_c   1.000
_cell.angle_alpha   90.00
_cell.angle_beta   90.00
_cell.angle_gamma   90.00
#
_symmetry.space_group_name_H-M   'P 1'
#
loop_
_entity.id
_entity.type
_entity.pdbx_description
1 polymer ?
#
loop_
_entity_poly.entity_id
_entity_poly.type
_entity_poly.pdbx_seq_one_letter_code
_entity_poly.pdbx_strand_id
1 'polypeptide(L)'
;MSGGESDVRRTNSAAAGHQVIQAGGNFNSTVTHVRNDRGTGWVVLAVLVTAAVGALGVYAVAGERTAGGSGDRASSAGSGPGGQAPAATSEATSKAAPDAAPEATSDAAPETAPDAPPGEQWRGALRLDLDGMELDASPPSKGTSMFGSDLAVGYLGTLNAMTTGGGTVAPWQDAGREPGHGDCAELADTVGSSMAPVRQGTVLCVRTDEGRVARLTVTDIVGDISPAAEVDAVVWHLAR
;
A
#
# COMPACT_ATOMS: atom_id res chain seq x y z
N MET A 1 9.22 -51.83 -76.50
CA MET A 1 8.78 -50.42 -76.69
C MET A 1 8.58 -49.87 -75.27
N SER A 2 9.60 -49.54 -74.48
CA SER A 2 10.61 -48.45 -74.49
C SER A 2 10.04 -47.02 -74.55
N GLY A 3 10.32 -46.26 -73.49
CA GLY A 3 10.05 -44.82 -73.29
C GLY A 3 9.19 -44.60 -72.03
N GLY A 4 9.57 -43.87 -71.00
CA GLY A 4 10.72 -42.97 -70.81
C GLY A 4 10.31 -41.90 -69.79
N GLU A 5 10.93 -41.93 -68.62
CA GLU A 5 10.82 -40.94 -67.54
C GLU A 5 11.46 -39.62 -67.96
N SER A 6 10.83 -38.47 -67.67
CA SER A 6 11.45 -37.15 -67.78
C SER A 6 10.80 -36.17 -66.82
N ASP A 7 11.53 -35.92 -65.74
CA ASP A 7 11.41 -34.80 -64.81
C ASP A 7 11.81 -33.50 -65.52
N VAL A 8 10.98 -32.45 -65.44
CA VAL A 8 11.36 -31.08 -65.81
C VAL A 8 10.74 -30.12 -64.80
N ARG A 9 11.58 -29.66 -63.86
CA ARG A 9 11.41 -28.39 -63.15
C ARG A 9 11.20 -27.25 -64.15
N ARG A 10 10.14 -26.47 -63.97
CA ARG A 10 10.07 -25.10 -64.47
C ARG A 10 9.40 -24.20 -63.43
N THR A 11 10.20 -23.37 -62.79
CA THR A 11 9.80 -22.17 -62.06
C THR A 11 9.22 -21.15 -63.03
N ASN A 12 8.11 -20.50 -62.68
CA ASN A 12 7.98 -19.04 -62.71
C ASN A 12 6.59 -18.57 -62.25
N SER A 13 6.64 -17.56 -61.40
CA SER A 13 5.56 -16.70 -60.92
C SER A 13 4.70 -16.12 -62.06
N ALA A 14 3.39 -16.04 -61.85
CA ALA A 14 2.59 -14.86 -62.16
C ALA A 14 1.17 -14.95 -61.54
N ALA A 15 0.80 -13.85 -60.89
CA ALA A 15 -0.48 -13.40 -60.37
C ALA A 15 -1.79 -13.95 -61.00
N ALA A 16 -2.81 -14.16 -60.16
CA ALA A 16 -4.10 -13.42 -60.20
C ALA A 16 -5.15 -14.01 -59.22
N GLY A 17 -5.90 -13.14 -58.52
CA GLY A 17 -7.22 -13.41 -57.91
C GLY A 17 -7.21 -13.61 -56.38
N HIS A 18 -7.12 -12.58 -55.54
CA HIS A 18 -8.23 -11.76 -55.01
C HIS A 18 -9.47 -12.55 -54.52
N GLN A 19 -9.66 -12.62 -53.19
CA GLN A 19 -10.77 -11.98 -52.45
C GLN A 19 -10.60 -12.21 -50.94
N VAL A 20 -10.25 -11.16 -50.19
CA VAL A 20 -10.40 -11.08 -48.73
C VAL A 20 -11.51 -10.09 -48.45
N ILE A 21 -12.52 -10.55 -47.71
CA ILE A 21 -13.67 -9.78 -47.24
C ILE A 21 -13.17 -8.61 -46.39
N GLN A 22 -13.43 -7.38 -46.84
CA GLN A 22 -13.26 -6.17 -46.05
C GLN A 22 -14.45 -6.00 -45.10
N ALA A 23 -14.20 -6.05 -43.79
CA ALA A 23 -15.05 -5.42 -42.79
C ALA A 23 -14.37 -4.12 -42.37
N GLY A 24 -15.00 -2.99 -42.70
CA GLY A 24 -14.48 -1.65 -42.47
C GLY A 24 -14.50 -1.26 -41.00
N GLY A 25 -13.40 -0.66 -40.56
CA GLY A 25 -13.28 0.10 -39.33
C GLY A 25 -12.18 1.15 -39.54
N ASN A 26 -12.59 2.37 -39.88
CA ASN A 26 -11.69 3.51 -39.99
C ASN A 26 -11.20 3.91 -38.58
N PHE A 27 -10.03 3.46 -38.17
CA PHE A 27 -9.27 4.10 -37.10
C PHE A 27 -8.28 5.07 -37.73
N ASN A 28 -8.59 6.35 -37.62
CA ASN A 28 -7.72 7.45 -37.99
C ASN A 28 -6.58 7.52 -36.95
N SER A 29 -5.54 6.70 -37.12
CA SER A 29 -4.29 6.86 -36.38
C SER A 29 -3.50 7.99 -37.04
N THR A 30 -3.63 9.20 -36.51
CA THR A 30 -2.65 10.26 -36.77
C THR A 30 -1.34 9.83 -36.10
N VAL A 31 -0.56 9.00 -36.79
CA VAL A 31 0.82 8.69 -36.42
C VAL A 31 1.64 9.91 -36.78
N THR A 32 1.93 10.75 -35.79
CA THR A 32 2.99 11.75 -35.89
C THR A 32 4.32 11.02 -35.99
N HIS A 33 4.75 10.76 -37.23
CA HIS A 33 6.12 10.37 -37.51
C HIS A 33 7.04 11.54 -37.14
N VAL A 34 7.64 11.49 -35.95
CA VAL A 34 8.81 12.33 -35.64
C VAL A 34 9.98 11.74 -36.43
N ARG A 35 10.23 12.34 -37.59
CA ARG A 35 11.34 12.01 -38.48
C ARG A 35 12.60 12.63 -37.87
N ASN A 36 13.43 11.79 -37.25
CA ASN A 36 14.74 12.18 -36.72
C ASN A 36 15.72 12.38 -37.89
N ASP A 37 15.73 13.57 -38.47
CA ASP A 37 16.80 14.00 -39.38
C ASP A 37 17.99 14.56 -38.58
N ARG A 38 19.17 14.08 -38.95
CA ARG A 38 20.47 14.33 -38.33
C ARG A 38 20.80 15.82 -38.27
N GLY A 39 21.10 16.35 -37.09
CA GLY A 39 21.73 17.67 -36.93
C GLY A 39 21.73 18.17 -35.49
N THR A 40 22.91 18.13 -34.86
CA THR A 40 23.43 19.04 -33.81
C THR A 40 22.45 19.81 -32.92
N GLY A 41 22.45 19.51 -31.61
CA GLY A 41 21.98 20.47 -30.59
C GLY A 41 21.55 19.83 -29.28
N TRP A 42 22.33 20.03 -28.23
CA TRP A 42 22.03 19.63 -26.85
C TRP A 42 20.71 20.24 -26.36
N VAL A 43 19.80 19.42 -25.83
CA VAL A 43 18.80 19.87 -24.85
C VAL A 43 18.78 18.88 -23.70
N VAL A 44 19.57 19.19 -22.68
CA VAL A 44 19.31 18.74 -21.31
C VAL A 44 18.15 19.59 -20.81
N LEU A 45 17.01 18.96 -20.52
CA LEU A 45 15.96 19.59 -19.71
C LEU A 45 15.75 18.75 -18.46
N ALA A 46 16.52 19.09 -17.43
CA ALA A 46 16.24 18.70 -16.06
C ALA A 46 15.04 19.51 -15.57
N VAL A 47 13.93 18.85 -15.25
CA VAL A 47 12.83 19.45 -14.49
C VAL A 47 12.95 18.95 -13.06
N LEU A 48 13.69 19.71 -12.26
CA LEU A 48 13.61 19.70 -10.80
C LEU A 48 12.47 20.64 -10.40
N VAL A 49 11.40 20.10 -9.82
CA VAL A 49 10.52 20.87 -8.94
C VAL A 49 10.33 20.08 -7.65
N THR A 50 11.14 20.48 -6.67
CA THR A 50 10.99 20.21 -5.25
C THR A 50 9.79 20.99 -4.73
N ALA A 51 8.88 20.32 -4.02
CA ALA A 51 7.97 20.98 -3.09
C ALA A 51 8.01 20.22 -1.76
N ALA A 52 8.81 20.75 -0.85
CA ALA A 52 8.79 20.42 0.56
C ALA A 52 7.50 20.98 1.19
N VAL A 53 6.71 20.11 1.81
CA VAL A 53 5.73 20.47 2.85
C VAL A 53 6.05 19.47 3.96
N GLY A 54 6.55 19.85 5.13
CA GLY A 54 6.29 21.06 5.90
C GLY A 54 5.89 20.55 7.28
N ALA A 55 6.87 20.07 8.04
CA ALA A 55 6.70 19.66 9.41
C ALA A 55 6.40 20.89 10.28
N LEU A 56 5.24 20.91 10.93
CA LEU A 56 5.05 21.61 12.19
C LEU A 56 4.30 20.68 13.13
N GLY A 57 4.98 20.32 14.21
CA GLY A 57 4.43 19.53 15.29
C GLY A 57 3.93 20.37 16.46
N VAL A 58 3.16 19.67 17.29
CA VAL A 58 3.19 19.68 18.77
C VAL A 58 2.42 20.80 19.50
N TYR A 59 1.29 20.35 20.08
CA TYR A 59 0.64 20.70 21.37
C TYR A 59 0.02 22.09 21.59
N ALA A 60 -1.30 22.06 21.84
CA ALA A 60 -1.91 22.76 22.98
C ALA A 60 -3.17 22.00 23.45
N VAL A 61 -3.03 21.23 24.53
CA VAL A 61 -4.13 20.96 25.46
C VAL A 61 -4.18 22.16 26.41
N ALA A 62 -5.26 22.92 26.33
CA ALA A 62 -5.71 23.80 27.40
C ALA A 62 -7.22 23.94 27.23
N GLY A 63 -7.96 23.34 28.16
CA GLY A 63 -9.41 23.48 28.20
C GLY A 63 -9.79 24.88 28.62
N GLU A 64 -10.92 25.35 28.12
CA GLU A 64 -11.71 26.37 28.80
C GLU A 64 -13.18 26.14 28.48
N ARG A 65 -13.92 25.86 29.55
CA ARG A 65 -15.38 25.87 29.60
C ARG A 65 -15.84 27.29 29.30
N THR A 66 -16.66 27.48 28.30
CA THR A 66 -17.52 28.66 28.22
C THR A 66 -18.98 28.24 28.13
N ALA A 67 -19.70 28.79 29.09
CA ALA A 67 -21.08 28.55 29.38
C ALA A 67 -22.01 29.26 28.37
N GLY A 68 -23.12 28.59 28.10
CA GLY A 68 -24.34 29.12 27.51
C GLY A 68 -25.26 27.91 27.35
N GLY A 69 -26.34 27.72 28.09
CA GLY A 69 -27.20 28.65 28.79
C GLY A 69 -28.62 28.35 28.33
N SER A 70 -29.50 28.03 29.28
CA SER A 70 -30.97 27.91 29.19
C SER A 70 -31.53 26.51 28.99
N GLY A 71 -32.21 26.04 30.04
CA GLY A 71 -32.98 24.81 30.07
C GLY A 71 -33.55 24.60 31.47
N ASP A 72 -34.45 25.49 31.89
CA ASP A 72 -35.22 25.35 33.12
C ASP A 72 -35.91 23.99 33.22
N ARG A 73 -35.78 23.33 34.38
CA ARG A 73 -36.88 22.58 35.01
C ARG A 73 -36.55 22.36 36.48
N ALA A 74 -37.40 22.96 37.31
CA ALA A 74 -37.47 22.75 38.75
C ALA A 74 -37.84 21.29 39.09
N SER A 75 -37.29 20.76 40.19
CA SER A 75 -38.09 20.17 41.28
C SER A 75 -37.21 19.78 42.48
N SER A 76 -37.52 20.43 43.60
CA SER A 76 -37.70 19.86 44.95
C SER A 76 -36.56 19.13 45.67
N ALA A 77 -35.95 19.89 46.58
CA ALA A 77 -35.91 19.66 48.05
C ALA A 77 -35.62 18.25 48.60
N GLY A 78 -34.55 18.17 49.39
CA GLY A 78 -34.31 17.13 50.39
C GLY A 78 -33.23 17.57 51.38
N SER A 79 -33.66 18.15 52.50
CA SER A 79 -32.84 18.64 53.62
C SER A 79 -32.18 17.51 54.41
N GLY A 80 -30.97 17.74 54.93
CA GLY A 80 -30.33 16.86 55.92
C GLY A 80 -28.92 17.32 56.33
N PRO A 81 -28.70 17.83 57.56
CA PRO A 81 -27.51 18.58 57.95
C PRO A 81 -26.51 17.78 58.82
N GLY A 82 -25.31 18.35 58.97
CA GLY A 82 -24.35 18.02 60.02
C GLY A 82 -22.95 17.77 59.45
N GLY A 83 -21.89 18.51 59.76
CA GLY A 83 -21.68 19.41 60.89
C GLY A 83 -20.24 19.19 61.37
N GLN A 84 -19.41 20.23 61.19
CA GLN A 84 -18.23 20.58 61.99
C GLN A 84 -16.91 19.79 61.84
N ALA A 85 -15.92 20.50 61.30
CA ALA A 85 -14.51 20.46 61.67
C ALA A 85 -14.31 20.84 63.16
N PRO A 86 -13.12 20.58 63.75
CA PRO A 86 -12.10 21.65 63.76
C PRO A 86 -10.63 21.18 63.70
N ALA A 87 -9.76 22.18 63.51
CA ALA A 87 -8.31 22.14 63.40
C ALA A 87 -7.56 22.06 64.75
N ALA A 88 -6.26 21.70 64.70
CA ALA A 88 -5.12 22.29 65.43
C ALA A 88 -3.84 21.47 65.14
N THR A 89 -2.77 22.01 64.54
CA THR A 89 -1.63 22.78 65.11
C THR A 89 -0.44 21.89 65.55
N SER A 90 0.74 22.27 65.03
CA SER A 90 2.10 21.69 65.16
C SER A 90 2.76 21.82 66.53
N GLU A 91 3.75 20.95 66.82
CA GLU A 91 5.11 21.20 67.38
C GLU A 91 5.80 19.85 67.69
N ALA A 92 6.89 19.45 67.02
CA ALA A 92 8.32 19.72 67.27
C ALA A 92 9.04 18.71 68.23
N THR A 93 10.11 18.06 67.74
CA THR A 93 11.49 18.03 68.34
C THR A 93 12.31 16.76 68.02
N SER A 94 13.50 16.98 67.43
CA SER A 94 14.82 16.27 67.46
C SER A 94 14.95 14.74 67.48
N LYS A 95 15.85 14.19 66.62
CA LYS A 95 17.26 13.85 66.96
C LYS A 95 17.91 12.82 65.99
N ALA A 96 19.14 13.14 65.56
CA ALA A 96 20.28 12.30 65.13
C ALA A 96 20.25 11.50 63.80
N ALA A 97 21.31 11.75 63.00
CA ALA A 97 21.85 10.89 61.92
C ALA A 97 22.65 9.69 62.54
N PRO A 98 22.97 8.59 61.82
CA PRO A 98 23.74 8.60 60.56
C PRO A 98 23.31 7.59 59.47
N ASP A 99 23.74 7.89 58.25
CA ASP A 99 24.32 6.99 57.24
C ASP A 99 23.64 5.64 56.93
N ALA A 100 22.93 5.60 55.81
CA ALA A 100 22.92 4.47 54.87
C ALA A 100 22.21 4.93 53.58
N ALA A 101 23.00 5.26 52.56
CA ALA A 101 22.47 5.38 51.20
C ALA A 101 21.85 4.02 50.81
N PRO A 102 20.58 3.95 50.37
CA PRO A 102 20.16 2.79 49.62
C PRO A 102 20.92 2.87 48.30
N GLU A 103 21.80 1.90 48.07
CA GLU A 103 22.25 1.59 46.72
C GLU A 103 20.98 1.46 45.87
N ALA A 104 20.80 2.41 44.96
CA ALA A 104 19.84 2.27 43.89
C ALA A 104 20.32 1.08 43.07
N THR A 105 19.85 -0.12 43.41
CA THR A 105 19.79 -1.22 42.46
C THR A 105 18.93 -0.70 41.33
N SER A 106 19.62 -0.18 40.32
CA SER A 106 19.05 0.15 39.03
C SER A 106 18.53 -1.17 38.50
N ASP A 107 17.27 -1.45 38.83
CA ASP A 107 16.46 -2.46 38.20
C ASP A 107 16.35 -2.00 36.75
N ALA A 108 17.33 -2.41 35.95
CA ALA A 108 17.30 -2.22 34.53
C ALA A 108 16.08 -3.01 34.07
N ALA A 109 15.00 -2.26 33.79
CA ALA A 109 13.82 -2.80 33.16
C ALA A 109 14.28 -3.70 32.00
N PRO A 110 13.73 -4.91 31.84
CA PRO A 110 14.10 -5.75 30.72
C PRO A 110 13.90 -4.92 29.46
N GLU A 111 14.98 -4.65 28.71
CA GLU A 111 14.85 -4.19 27.34
C GLU A 111 14.06 -5.28 26.64
N THR A 112 12.78 -5.02 26.37
CA THR A 112 11.96 -5.88 25.53
C THR A 112 12.70 -6.00 24.22
N ALA A 113 13.29 -7.17 23.99
CA ALA A 113 13.94 -7.47 22.74
C ALA A 113 12.92 -7.18 21.62
N PRO A 114 13.30 -6.49 20.54
CA PRO A 114 12.37 -6.22 19.46
C PRO A 114 11.77 -7.55 18.98
N ASP A 115 10.45 -7.60 18.90
CA ASP A 115 9.75 -8.78 18.43
C ASP A 115 10.32 -9.21 17.08
N ALA A 116 10.64 -10.50 16.97
CA ALA A 116 11.14 -11.05 15.73
C ALA A 116 10.09 -10.79 14.62
N PRO A 117 10.51 -10.40 13.41
CA PRO A 117 9.58 -10.14 12.32
C PRO A 117 8.74 -11.39 12.05
N PRO A 118 7.45 -11.24 11.71
CA PRO A 118 6.58 -12.36 11.46
C PRO A 118 7.11 -13.22 10.30
N GLY A 119 6.94 -14.54 10.43
CA GLY A 119 7.28 -15.49 9.37
C GLY A 119 6.35 -15.36 8.16
N GLU A 120 6.74 -15.97 7.04
CA GLU A 120 5.90 -16.06 5.84
C GLU A 120 4.74 -17.04 6.08
N GLN A 121 3.50 -16.58 5.86
CA GLN A 121 2.33 -17.46 5.78
C GLN A 121 2.28 -18.18 4.44
N TRP A 122 2.61 -17.45 3.37
CA TRP A 122 2.47 -17.96 2.01
C TRP A 122 3.40 -17.24 1.03
N ARG A 123 3.82 -17.96 -0.01
CA ARG A 123 4.60 -17.44 -1.13
C ARG A 123 4.22 -18.16 -2.43
N GLY A 124 4.09 -17.40 -3.51
CA GLY A 124 3.85 -17.96 -4.84
C GLY A 124 3.30 -16.96 -5.84
N ALA A 125 2.98 -17.45 -7.03
CA ALA A 125 2.38 -16.64 -8.09
C ALA A 125 0.88 -16.46 -7.85
N LEU A 126 0.37 -15.26 -8.09
CA LEU A 126 -1.05 -14.90 -8.06
C LEU A 126 -1.43 -14.16 -9.35
N ARG A 127 -2.72 -14.22 -9.68
CA ARG A 127 -3.32 -13.38 -10.72
C ARG A 127 -4.28 -12.41 -10.04
N LEU A 128 -3.99 -11.12 -10.17
CA LEU A 128 -4.89 -10.04 -9.78
C LEU A 128 -5.76 -9.67 -10.97
N ASP A 129 -7.05 -9.49 -10.75
CA ASP A 129 -8.02 -8.99 -11.73
C ASP A 129 -9.09 -8.15 -11.00
N LEU A 130 -10.21 -7.87 -11.66
CA LEU A 130 -11.31 -7.09 -11.09
C LEU A 130 -12.14 -7.87 -10.06
N ASP A 131 -12.02 -9.19 -9.99
CA ASP A 131 -12.73 -9.99 -8.97
C ASP A 131 -12.03 -9.89 -7.61
N GLY A 132 -10.75 -9.48 -7.61
CA GLY A 132 -9.95 -9.26 -6.43
C GLY A 132 -9.34 -10.53 -5.84
N MET A 133 -8.44 -10.32 -4.88
CA MET A 133 -7.68 -11.33 -4.16
C MET A 133 -7.82 -11.09 -2.66
N GLU A 134 -8.20 -12.15 -1.96
CA GLU A 134 -8.20 -12.29 -0.51
C GLU A 134 -6.81 -12.78 -0.08
N LEU A 135 -5.98 -11.87 0.43
CA LEU A 135 -4.62 -12.09 0.90
C LEU A 135 -4.59 -12.60 2.34
N ASP A 136 -5.65 -12.36 3.12
CA ASP A 136 -5.76 -12.86 4.49
C ASP A 136 -6.03 -14.37 4.59
N ALA A 137 -6.56 -14.96 3.53
CA ALA A 137 -6.72 -16.41 3.38
C ALA A 137 -5.38 -17.17 3.32
N SER A 138 -5.42 -18.46 3.68
CA SER A 138 -4.27 -19.37 3.61
C SER A 138 -4.64 -20.66 2.86
N PRO A 139 -4.24 -20.82 1.58
CA PRO A 139 -3.52 -19.84 0.75
C PRO A 139 -4.41 -18.64 0.37
N PRO A 140 -3.81 -17.53 -0.13
CA PRO A 140 -4.58 -16.46 -0.75
C PRO A 140 -5.55 -17.00 -1.80
N SER A 141 -6.74 -16.43 -1.86
CA SER A 141 -7.83 -16.96 -2.67
C SER A 141 -8.51 -15.87 -3.46
N LYS A 142 -9.08 -16.21 -4.63
CA LYS A 142 -9.85 -15.25 -5.39
C LYS A 142 -11.09 -14.82 -4.60
N GLY A 143 -11.34 -13.52 -4.61
CA GLY A 143 -12.62 -13.01 -4.16
C GLY A 143 -13.72 -13.27 -5.19
N THR A 144 -14.94 -12.88 -4.82
CA THR A 144 -16.10 -12.91 -5.71
C THR A 144 -16.42 -11.54 -6.31
N SER A 145 -15.72 -10.49 -5.86
CA SER A 145 -15.82 -9.12 -6.35
C SER A 145 -14.74 -8.25 -5.70
N MET A 146 -14.33 -7.18 -6.39
CA MET A 146 -13.41 -6.18 -5.85
C MET A 146 -13.75 -5.74 -4.40
N PHE A 147 -15.02 -5.50 -4.08
CA PHE A 147 -15.44 -4.93 -2.78
C PHE A 147 -15.41 -5.92 -1.60
N GLY A 148 -15.15 -7.20 -1.86
CA GLY A 148 -15.04 -8.23 -0.83
C GLY A 148 -13.68 -8.92 -0.87
N SER A 149 -12.65 -8.21 -1.36
CA SER A 149 -11.28 -8.70 -1.47
C SER A 149 -10.31 -7.63 -1.01
N ASP A 150 -9.18 -8.04 -0.44
CA ASP A 150 -8.15 -7.11 0.03
C ASP A 150 -7.55 -6.27 -1.10
N LEU A 151 -7.37 -6.88 -2.28
CA LEU A 151 -6.66 -6.26 -3.39
C LEU A 151 -7.24 -6.63 -4.76
N ALA A 152 -7.43 -5.65 -5.62
CA ALA A 152 -7.77 -5.84 -7.03
C ALA A 152 -6.88 -5.00 -7.95
N VAL A 153 -6.95 -5.25 -9.27
CA VAL A 153 -6.37 -4.35 -10.28
C VAL A 153 -7.43 -3.85 -11.25
N GLY A 154 -7.30 -2.60 -11.68
CA GLY A 154 -8.27 -1.97 -12.58
C GLY A 154 -7.74 -0.70 -13.23
N TYR A 155 -8.46 -0.23 -14.26
CA TYR A 155 -8.09 0.98 -14.99
C TYR A 155 -8.79 2.22 -14.42
N LEU A 156 -8.00 3.18 -13.95
CA LEU A 156 -8.41 4.53 -13.58
C LEU A 156 -7.45 5.52 -14.25
N GLY A 157 -7.60 5.68 -15.57
CA GLY A 157 -6.64 6.38 -16.43
C GLY A 157 -5.39 5.55 -16.74
N THR A 158 -4.76 4.98 -15.71
CA THR A 158 -3.72 3.94 -15.80
C THR A 158 -4.16 2.66 -15.11
N LEU A 159 -3.41 1.58 -15.29
CA LEU A 159 -3.61 0.38 -14.47
C LEU A 159 -3.15 0.68 -13.04
N ASN A 160 -4.00 0.36 -12.07
CA ASN A 160 -3.73 0.56 -10.64
C ASN A 160 -4.04 -0.73 -9.87
N ALA A 161 -3.24 -1.02 -8.86
CA ALA A 161 -3.63 -1.86 -7.75
C ALA A 161 -4.50 -1.03 -6.80
N MET A 162 -5.56 -1.62 -6.27
CA MET A 162 -6.55 -0.95 -5.43
C MET A 162 -6.88 -1.85 -4.25
N THR A 163 -6.78 -1.29 -3.04
CA THR A 163 -7.21 -1.99 -1.83
C THR A 163 -8.66 -1.68 -1.50
N THR A 164 -9.31 -2.57 -0.78
CA THR A 164 -10.64 -2.31 -0.18
C THR A 164 -10.58 -2.46 1.34
N GLY A 165 -11.71 -2.38 2.03
CA GLY A 165 -11.80 -2.59 3.49
C GLY A 165 -11.12 -1.54 4.38
N GLY A 166 -10.30 -0.63 3.82
CA GLY A 166 -9.42 0.25 4.59
C GLY A 166 -7.95 -0.16 4.54
N GLY A 167 -7.61 -1.21 3.79
CA GLY A 167 -6.22 -1.56 3.48
C GLY A 167 -5.50 -0.46 2.69
N THR A 168 -4.18 -0.54 2.65
CA THR A 168 -3.30 0.40 1.93
C THR A 168 -2.33 -0.32 1.01
N VAL A 169 -1.96 0.37 -0.07
CA VAL A 169 -0.94 -0.07 -1.02
C VAL A 169 0.04 1.07 -1.29
N ALA A 170 1.32 0.73 -1.36
CA ALA A 170 2.40 1.66 -1.69
C ALA A 170 3.39 1.01 -2.68
N PRO A 171 3.80 1.70 -3.76
CA PRO A 171 4.86 1.24 -4.63
C PRO A 171 6.22 1.39 -3.93
N TRP A 172 7.02 0.33 -3.96
CA TRP A 172 8.38 0.32 -3.47
C TRP A 172 9.32 1.07 -4.42
N GLN A 173 10.14 1.97 -3.88
CA GLN A 173 10.92 2.93 -4.69
C GLN A 173 12.40 2.54 -4.84
N ASP A 174 12.92 1.66 -4.01
CA ASP A 174 14.32 1.23 -4.05
C ASP A 174 14.49 -0.01 -4.93
N ALA A 175 14.68 0.21 -6.23
CA ALA A 175 14.81 -0.86 -7.22
C ALA A 175 16.03 -1.78 -7.03
N GLY A 176 17.00 -1.40 -6.18
CA GLY A 176 18.20 -2.20 -5.90
C GLY A 176 18.02 -3.20 -4.76
N ARG A 177 16.88 -3.14 -4.05
CA ARG A 177 16.65 -3.90 -2.83
C ARG A 177 15.22 -4.43 -2.78
N GLU A 178 15.10 -5.70 -2.45
CA GLU A 178 13.81 -6.33 -2.21
C GLU A 178 13.31 -5.98 -0.80
N PRO A 179 12.11 -5.39 -0.63
CA PRO A 179 11.59 -5.05 0.69
C PRO A 179 11.20 -6.30 1.47
N GLY A 180 11.53 -6.32 2.76
CA GLY A 180 11.05 -7.30 3.72
C GLY A 180 9.73 -6.89 4.36
N HIS A 181 9.25 -7.67 5.33
CA HIS A 181 8.03 -7.37 6.09
C HIS A 181 8.07 -5.95 6.70
N GLY A 182 9.15 -5.61 7.43
CA GLY A 182 9.27 -4.32 8.12
C GLY A 182 9.25 -3.13 7.16
N ASP A 183 9.98 -3.24 6.04
CA ASP A 183 9.97 -2.22 4.99
C ASP A 183 8.57 -1.99 4.43
N CYS A 184 7.84 -3.08 4.12
CA CYS A 184 6.50 -2.97 3.57
C CYS A 184 5.47 -2.49 4.59
N ALA A 185 5.59 -2.92 5.84
CA ALA A 185 4.76 -2.45 6.94
C ALA A 185 4.90 -0.93 7.10
N GLU A 186 6.14 -0.45 7.25
CA GLU A 186 6.43 0.97 7.42
C GLU A 186 5.98 1.80 6.22
N LEU A 187 6.26 1.33 5.00
CA LEU A 187 5.90 2.06 3.79
C LEU A 187 4.38 2.16 3.63
N ALA A 188 3.65 1.05 3.85
CA ALA A 188 2.19 1.02 3.77
C ALA A 188 1.54 1.91 4.85
N ASP A 189 2.15 2.01 6.03
CA ASP A 189 1.65 2.86 7.12
C ASP A 189 1.94 4.35 6.90
N THR A 190 3.09 4.68 6.30
CA THR A 190 3.56 6.06 6.21
C THR A 190 3.03 6.79 4.98
N VAL A 191 3.02 6.12 3.83
CA VAL A 191 2.67 6.72 2.53
C VAL A 191 1.69 5.88 1.72
N GLY A 192 1.20 4.77 2.28
CA GLY A 192 0.19 3.94 1.64
C GLY A 192 -1.09 4.70 1.36
N SER A 193 -1.77 4.33 0.29
CA SER A 193 -3.08 4.87 -0.06
C SER A 193 -3.98 3.74 -0.56
N SER A 194 -5.23 4.04 -0.90
CA SER A 194 -6.15 3.02 -1.42
C SER A 194 -5.83 2.55 -2.84
N MET A 195 -4.88 3.21 -3.54
CA MET A 195 -4.49 2.83 -4.89
C MET A 195 -3.04 3.17 -5.23
N ALA A 196 -2.40 2.34 -6.05
CA ALA A 196 -1.06 2.61 -6.56
C ALA A 196 -0.97 2.24 -8.04
N PRO A 197 -0.27 3.05 -8.87
CA PRO A 197 -0.05 2.71 -10.26
C PRO A 197 0.82 1.45 -10.36
N VAL A 198 0.45 0.55 -11.28
CA VAL A 198 1.17 -0.70 -11.51
C VAL A 198 1.64 -0.82 -12.95
N ARG A 199 2.84 -1.38 -13.10
CA ARG A 199 3.44 -1.76 -14.38
C ARG A 199 4.24 -3.04 -14.14
N GLN A 200 4.66 -3.69 -15.21
CA GLN A 200 5.61 -4.79 -15.10
C GLN A 200 6.88 -4.34 -14.35
N GLY A 201 7.33 -5.15 -13.40
CA GLY A 201 8.47 -4.88 -12.52
C GLY A 201 8.14 -4.01 -11.29
N THR A 202 6.92 -3.49 -11.16
CA THR A 202 6.51 -2.78 -9.94
C THR A 202 6.51 -3.74 -8.75
N VAL A 203 7.16 -3.33 -7.65
CA VAL A 203 7.02 -3.99 -6.35
C VAL A 203 6.05 -3.18 -5.51
N LEU A 204 5.03 -3.83 -4.96
CA LEU A 204 4.02 -3.23 -4.11
C LEU A 204 4.15 -3.77 -2.69
N CYS A 205 4.04 -2.86 -1.72
CA CYS A 205 3.82 -3.18 -0.33
C CYS A 205 2.34 -2.94 -0.01
N VAL A 206 1.67 -3.97 0.50
CA VAL A 206 0.25 -3.96 0.80
C VAL A 206 0.08 -4.21 2.29
N ARG A 207 -0.86 -3.48 2.92
CA ARG A 207 -1.43 -3.83 4.22
C ARG A 207 -2.94 -4.00 4.04
N THR A 208 -3.48 -5.14 4.43
CA THR A 208 -4.92 -5.41 4.44
C THR A 208 -5.59 -4.72 5.63
N ASP A 209 -6.92 -4.65 5.66
CA ASP A 209 -7.65 -4.06 6.79
C ASP A 209 -7.58 -4.90 8.07
N GLU A 210 -7.29 -6.20 7.96
CA GLU A 210 -6.93 -7.08 9.07
C GLU A 210 -5.49 -6.88 9.57
N GLY A 211 -4.73 -6.00 8.91
CA GLY A 211 -3.36 -5.64 9.29
C GLY A 211 -2.29 -6.57 8.72
N ARG A 212 -2.66 -7.48 7.81
CA ARG A 212 -1.69 -8.36 7.17
C ARG A 212 -0.86 -7.61 6.17
N VAL A 213 0.46 -7.84 6.22
CA VAL A 213 1.39 -7.25 5.27
C VAL A 213 1.69 -8.26 4.16
N ALA A 214 1.76 -7.76 2.94
CA ALA A 214 2.17 -8.53 1.77
C ALA A 214 3.08 -7.69 0.87
N ARG A 215 3.94 -8.39 0.12
CA ARG A 215 4.73 -7.82 -0.96
C ARG A 215 4.38 -8.53 -2.25
N LEU A 216 4.15 -7.75 -3.30
CA LEU A 216 3.76 -8.24 -4.62
C LEU A 216 4.73 -7.68 -5.66
N THR A 217 5.36 -8.55 -6.44
CA THR A 217 6.18 -8.15 -7.58
C THR A 217 5.39 -8.42 -8.84
N VAL A 218 5.04 -7.38 -9.59
CA VAL A 218 4.32 -7.53 -10.86
C VAL A 218 5.23 -8.13 -11.92
N THR A 219 4.94 -9.36 -12.33
CA THR A 219 5.73 -10.11 -13.31
C THR A 219 5.25 -9.88 -14.74
N ASP A 220 3.94 -9.69 -14.91
CA ASP A 220 3.34 -9.39 -16.21
C ASP A 220 2.01 -8.62 -16.08
N ILE A 221 1.64 -7.90 -17.14
CA ILE A 221 0.33 -7.25 -17.28
C ILE A 221 -0.41 -7.94 -18.43
N VAL A 222 -1.56 -8.54 -18.12
CA VAL A 222 -2.30 -9.40 -19.06
C VAL A 222 -3.74 -8.93 -19.21
N GLY A 223 -4.32 -9.22 -20.38
CA GLY A 223 -5.74 -8.96 -20.67
C GLY A 223 -5.98 -7.65 -21.41
N ASP A 224 -6.47 -7.79 -22.65
CA ASP A 224 -6.72 -6.66 -23.55
C ASP A 224 -8.03 -5.93 -23.23
N ILE A 225 -9.06 -6.68 -22.82
CA ILE A 225 -10.42 -6.17 -22.56
C ILE A 225 -10.68 -6.04 -21.06
N SER A 226 -10.10 -6.93 -20.25
CA SER A 226 -10.24 -6.94 -18.80
C SER A 226 -8.86 -6.89 -18.15
N PRO A 227 -8.54 -5.84 -17.36
CA PRO A 227 -7.24 -5.71 -16.75
C PRO A 227 -6.93 -6.86 -15.80
N ALA A 228 -5.74 -7.43 -15.94
CA ALA A 228 -5.19 -8.35 -14.97
C ALA A 228 -3.67 -8.17 -14.88
N ALA A 229 -3.11 -8.60 -13.75
CA ALA A 229 -1.68 -8.61 -13.50
C ALA A 229 -1.27 -9.96 -12.92
N GLU A 230 -0.18 -10.51 -13.42
CA GLU A 230 0.49 -11.63 -12.78
C GLU A 230 1.51 -11.08 -11.78
N VAL A 231 1.54 -11.65 -10.58
CA VAL A 231 2.42 -11.20 -9.50
C VAL A 231 3.06 -12.38 -8.79
N ASP A 232 4.32 -12.21 -8.39
CA ASP A 232 4.95 -13.04 -7.37
C ASP A 232 4.71 -12.40 -5.99
N ALA A 233 4.11 -13.15 -5.10
CA ALA A 233 3.60 -12.63 -3.84
C ALA A 233 4.24 -13.33 -2.64
N VAL A 234 4.48 -12.53 -1.59
CA VAL A 234 4.87 -12.98 -0.26
C VAL A 234 3.88 -12.38 0.72
N VAL A 235 3.28 -13.23 1.52
CA VAL A 235 2.27 -12.86 2.51
C VAL A 235 2.79 -13.30 3.86
N TRP A 236 2.92 -12.36 4.80
CA TRP A 236 3.42 -12.65 6.14
C TRP A 236 2.28 -12.98 7.11
N HIS A 237 2.62 -13.66 8.21
CA HIS A 237 1.72 -13.76 9.34
C HIS A 237 1.50 -12.38 9.97
N LEU A 238 0.39 -12.22 10.70
CA LEU A 238 0.18 -11.04 11.54
C LEU A 238 1.34 -10.89 12.54
N ALA A 239 1.75 -9.64 12.76
CA ALA A 239 2.66 -9.32 13.86
C ALA A 239 1.99 -9.69 15.19
N ARG A 240 2.75 -10.28 16.10
CA ARG A 240 2.26 -10.71 17.42
C ARG A 240 2.30 -9.57 18.42
#